data_AF-A0AA97FDN0-F1
#
_entry.id   AF-A0AA97FDN0-F1
#
_cell.length_a   1.000
_cell.length_b   1.000
_cell.length_c   1.000
_cell.angle_alpha   90.00
_cell.angle_beta   90.00
_cell.angle_gamma   90.00
#
_symmetry.space_group_name_H-M   'P 1'
#
loop_
_entity.id
_entity.type
_entity.pdbx_description
1 polymer ?
#
loop_
_entity_poly.entity_id
_entity_poly.type
_entity_poly.pdbx_seq_one_letter_code
_entity_poly.pdbx_strand_id
1 'polypeptide(L)'
;MSDFERDTIHCINDFFDTRRLKGYAYRLKQSKFNTQYVDILVDSLDPRYYLAIECKSIQGKKLYFSQHFHEDKNNVHQIDSITDFIKKTGRRGFLAVEFRGGRGKQNVAYLLPWEKLQEFRENSPGISREDFKCGIELKRSSGCYILNDLYPKELDIL
;
A
#
# COMPACT_ATOMS: atom_id res chain seq x y z
N MET A 1 -8.16 -14.61 -11.27
CA MET A 1 -8.12 -13.33 -10.54
C MET A 1 -6.71 -13.16 -10.06
N SER A 2 -6.04 -12.07 -10.41
CA SER A 2 -4.76 -11.77 -9.80
C SER A 2 -4.99 -11.32 -8.35
N ASP A 3 -4.15 -11.80 -7.46
CA ASP A 3 -4.10 -11.36 -6.08
C ASP A 3 -3.36 -10.01 -6.09
N PHE A 4 -4.05 -8.91 -5.78
CA PHE A 4 -3.48 -7.56 -5.84
C PHE A 4 -2.20 -7.44 -5.01
N GLU A 5 -2.11 -8.17 -3.89
CA GLU A 5 -0.88 -8.25 -3.09
C GLU A 5 0.27 -8.84 -3.90
N ARG A 6 0.02 -9.95 -4.62
CA ARG A 6 1.02 -10.61 -5.45
C ARG A 6 1.48 -9.72 -6.59
N ASP A 7 0.55 -9.04 -7.27
CA ASP A 7 0.90 -8.12 -8.34
C ASP A 7 1.71 -6.92 -7.83
N THR A 8 1.41 -6.44 -6.62
CA THR A 8 2.17 -5.38 -5.94
C THR A 8 3.59 -5.84 -5.59
N ILE A 9 3.75 -7.07 -5.08
CA ILE A 9 5.07 -7.68 -4.81
C ILE A 9 5.90 -7.75 -6.09
N HIS A 10 5.34 -8.26 -7.19
CA HIS A 10 6.04 -8.34 -8.46
C HIS A 10 6.43 -6.95 -8.97
N CYS A 11 5.50 -6.00 -8.94
CA CYS A 11 5.74 -4.61 -9.31
C CYS A 11 6.95 -3.99 -8.58
N ILE A 12 7.04 -4.20 -7.26
CA ILE A 12 8.14 -3.65 -6.44
C ILE A 12 9.46 -4.37 -6.71
N ASN A 13 9.45 -5.70 -6.84
CA ASN A 13 10.66 -6.47 -7.13
C ASN A 13 11.20 -6.15 -8.53
N ASP A 14 10.33 -6.03 -9.53
CA ASP A 14 10.71 -5.63 -10.89
C ASP A 14 11.31 -4.21 -10.90
N PHE A 15 10.80 -3.30 -10.05
CA PHE A 15 11.39 -1.97 -9.85
C PHE A 15 12.83 -2.06 -9.31
N PHE A 16 13.09 -2.90 -8.31
CA PHE A 16 14.46 -3.08 -7.79
C PHE A 16 15.39 -3.69 -8.84
N ASP A 17 14.95 -4.73 -9.53
CA ASP A 17 15.75 -5.42 -10.55
C ASP A 17 16.10 -4.48 -11.71
N THR A 18 15.10 -3.77 -12.23
CA THR A 18 15.27 -2.82 -13.35
C THR A 18 16.21 -1.69 -12.98
N ARG A 19 16.13 -1.19 -11.74
CA ARG A 19 17.00 -0.10 -11.25
C ARG A 19 18.31 -0.58 -10.64
N ARG A 20 18.58 -1.89 -10.64
CA ARG A 20 19.75 -2.53 -10.00
C ARG A 20 19.93 -2.13 -8.53
N LEU A 21 18.82 -1.96 -7.83
CA LEU A 21 18.77 -1.65 -6.40
C LEU A 21 18.75 -2.95 -5.59
N LYS A 22 19.20 -2.88 -4.33
CA LYS A 22 19.10 -4.00 -3.40
C LYS A 22 17.84 -3.83 -2.56
N GLY A 23 16.84 -4.66 -2.80
CA GLY A 23 15.64 -4.75 -2.00
C GLY A 23 14.86 -6.01 -2.35
N TYR A 24 13.96 -6.43 -1.47
CA TYR A 24 13.10 -7.57 -1.73
C TYR A 24 11.74 -7.41 -1.05
N ALA A 25 10.68 -7.46 -1.84
CA ALA A 25 9.30 -7.43 -1.40
C ALA A 25 8.76 -8.86 -1.24
N TYR A 26 8.06 -9.11 -0.14
CA TYR A 26 7.45 -10.40 0.16
C TYR A 26 6.20 -10.26 1.04
N ARG A 27 5.31 -11.24 0.92
CA ARG A 27 4.09 -11.33 1.73
C ARG A 27 4.43 -11.89 3.11
N LEU A 28 3.87 -11.32 4.17
CA LEU A 28 3.84 -12.00 5.47
C LEU A 28 2.79 -13.11 5.42
N LYS A 29 3.22 -14.37 5.57
CA LYS A 29 2.25 -15.47 5.68
C LYS A 29 1.55 -15.38 7.02
N GLN A 30 0.23 -15.21 6.99
CA GLN A 30 -0.61 -15.34 8.16
C GLN A 30 -0.47 -16.76 8.75
N SER A 31 -0.09 -16.86 10.01
CA SER A 31 -0.25 -18.09 10.80
C SER A 31 -1.48 -17.93 11.69
N LYS A 32 -2.16 -19.02 12.05
CA LYS A 32 -3.41 -18.99 12.85
C LYS A 32 -3.28 -18.27 14.20
N PHE A 33 -2.06 -17.99 14.67
CA PHE A 33 -1.79 -17.46 16.00
C PHE A 33 -0.94 -16.17 16.00
N ASN A 34 -0.54 -15.66 14.84
CA ASN A 34 0.22 -14.41 14.75
C ASN A 34 -0.64 -13.28 14.16
N THR A 35 -0.61 -12.13 14.83
CA THR A 35 -1.12 -10.89 14.27
C THR A 35 -0.27 -10.50 13.08
N GLN A 36 -0.86 -10.50 11.90
CA GLN A 36 -0.25 -9.91 10.72
C GLN A 36 -0.50 -8.39 10.78
N TYR A 37 0.57 -7.61 10.87
CA TYR A 37 0.44 -6.15 10.92
C TYR A 37 0.11 -5.59 9.53
N VAL A 38 0.84 -6.01 8.49
CA VAL A 38 0.67 -5.56 7.11
C VAL A 38 0.73 -6.71 6.11
N ASP A 39 0.20 -6.51 4.91
CA ASP A 39 0.18 -7.50 3.84
C ASP A 39 1.57 -7.80 3.27
N ILE A 40 2.36 -6.75 3.01
CA ILE A 40 3.66 -6.83 2.34
C ILE A 40 4.72 -6.11 3.17
N LEU A 41 5.88 -6.76 3.29
CA LEU A 41 7.11 -6.12 3.75
C LEU A 41 8.09 -5.98 2.60
N VAL A 42 8.90 -4.93 2.67
CA VAL A 42 10.03 -4.72 1.76
C VAL A 42 11.27 -4.49 2.59
N ASP A 43 12.25 -5.36 2.43
CA ASP A 43 13.53 -5.22 3.12
C ASP A 43 14.60 -4.69 2.16
N SER A 44 15.32 -3.67 2.62
CA SER A 44 16.45 -3.06 1.93
C SER A 44 17.39 -2.43 2.95
N LEU A 45 18.69 -2.40 2.65
CA LEU A 45 19.66 -1.65 3.45
C LEU A 45 19.56 -0.14 3.20
N ASP A 46 18.90 0.27 2.11
CA ASP A 46 18.57 1.67 1.88
C ASP A 46 17.27 2.00 2.63
N PRO A 47 17.30 2.89 3.63
CA PRO A 47 16.13 3.21 4.45
C PRO A 47 14.94 3.73 3.63
N ARG A 48 15.19 4.27 2.43
CA ARG A 48 14.12 4.70 1.51
C ARG A 48 13.25 3.53 1.05
N TYR A 49 13.76 2.31 1.09
CA TYR A 49 13.09 1.10 0.60
C TYR A 49 12.83 0.07 1.71
N TYR A 50 12.97 0.46 2.97
CA TYR A 50 12.58 -0.36 4.11
C TYR A 50 11.11 -0.11 4.45
N LEU A 51 10.21 -0.89 3.85
CA LEU A 51 8.78 -0.56 3.74
C LEU A 51 7.86 -1.54 4.47
N ALA A 52 6.73 -1.02 4.91
CA ALA A 52 5.54 -1.76 5.33
C ALA A 52 4.35 -1.33 4.45
N ILE A 53 3.67 -2.27 3.80
CA ILE A 53 2.62 -1.95 2.83
C ILE A 53 1.36 -2.77 3.14
N GLU A 54 0.26 -2.05 3.39
CA GLU A 54 -1.09 -2.61 3.48
C GLU A 54 -1.79 -2.52 2.12
N CYS A 55 -2.49 -3.57 1.71
CA CYS A 55 -3.16 -3.66 0.41
C CYS A 55 -4.68 -3.67 0.56
N LYS A 56 -5.38 -2.88 -0.26
CA LYS A 56 -6.85 -2.92 -0.40
C LYS A 56 -7.24 -2.97 -1.87
N SER A 57 -8.03 -3.97 -2.26
CA SER A 57 -8.64 -4.01 -3.60
C SER A 57 -10.15 -3.85 -3.48
N ILE A 58 -10.68 -2.72 -3.95
CA ILE A 58 -12.06 -2.30 -3.71
C ILE A 58 -12.82 -2.11 -5.02
N GLN A 59 -14.13 -2.32 -4.98
CA GLN A 59 -15.03 -1.95 -6.06
C GLN A 59 -15.75 -0.67 -5.65
N GLY A 60 -15.60 0.39 -6.45
CA GLY A 60 -16.19 1.69 -6.14
C GLY A 60 -15.24 2.86 -6.41
N LYS A 61 -15.60 4.03 -5.89
CA LYS A 61 -14.84 5.29 -6.08
C LYS A 61 -14.25 5.85 -4.80
N LYS A 62 -14.54 5.24 -3.64
CA LYS A 62 -14.12 5.74 -2.32
C LYS A 62 -13.80 4.57 -1.40
N LEU A 63 -12.67 4.67 -0.73
CA LEU A 63 -12.26 3.77 0.34
C LEU A 63 -12.74 4.36 1.66
N TYR A 64 -13.71 3.72 2.30
CA TYR A 64 -14.23 4.10 3.61
C TYR A 64 -13.46 3.43 4.74
N PHE A 65 -13.07 4.21 5.76
CA PHE A 65 -12.27 3.69 6.88
C PHE A 65 -13.01 2.61 7.66
N SER A 66 -14.29 2.84 7.97
CA SER A 66 -15.14 1.90 8.72
C SER A 66 -15.50 0.61 7.96
N GLN A 67 -15.31 0.57 6.64
CA GLN A 67 -15.67 -0.60 5.83
C GLN A 67 -14.47 -1.43 5.40
N HIS A 68 -13.33 -0.79 5.16
CA HIS A 68 -12.18 -1.43 4.53
C HIS A 68 -11.05 -1.73 5.50
N PHE A 69 -11.13 -1.21 6.72
CA PHE A 69 -10.24 -1.55 7.82
C PHE A 69 -11.06 -2.22 8.92
N HIS A 70 -10.47 -3.25 9.52
CA HIS A 70 -11.12 -4.00 10.58
C HIS A 70 -10.68 -3.51 11.96
N GLU A 71 -11.45 -3.87 12.97
CA GLU A 71 -11.06 -3.77 14.36
C GLU A 71 -10.68 -5.17 14.87
N ASP A 72 -9.67 -5.25 15.73
CA ASP A 72 -9.31 -6.51 16.38
C ASP A 72 -10.28 -6.85 17.53
N LYS A 73 -10.03 -7.96 18.22
CA LYS A 73 -10.87 -8.42 19.34
C LYS A 73 -10.87 -7.47 20.55
N ASN A 74 -9.91 -6.54 20.60
CA ASN A 74 -9.77 -5.55 21.66
C ASN A 74 -10.30 -4.17 21.21
N ASN A 75 -11.01 -4.10 20.07
CA ASN A 75 -11.49 -2.88 19.44
C ASN A 75 -10.36 -1.92 19.02
N VAL A 76 -9.16 -2.45 18.76
CA VAL A 76 -8.07 -1.66 18.18
C VAL A 76 -8.24 -1.64 16.66
N HIS A 77 -8.37 -0.45 16.10
CA HIS A 77 -8.56 -0.27 14.66
C HIS A 77 -7.27 -0.61 13.91
N GLN A 78 -7.39 -1.32 12.77
CA GLN A 78 -6.26 -1.83 12.00
C GLN A 78 -5.21 -0.76 11.67
N ILE A 79 -5.66 0.45 11.32
CA ILE A 79 -4.77 1.59 11.04
C ILE A 79 -3.89 1.93 12.25
N ASP A 80 -4.41 1.87 13.48
CA ASP A 80 -3.65 2.18 14.69
C ASP A 80 -2.59 1.10 14.96
N SER A 81 -2.97 -0.17 14.81
CA SER A 81 -2.04 -1.30 14.91
C SER A 81 -0.90 -1.23 13.89
N ILE A 82 -1.19 -0.84 12.64
CA ILE A 82 -0.17 -0.67 11.59
C ILE A 82 0.70 0.55 11.89
N THR A 83 0.12 1.66 12.30
CA THR A 83 0.87 2.87 12.70
C THR A 83 1.88 2.54 13.81
N ASP A 84 1.47 1.79 14.83
CA ASP A 84 2.35 1.35 15.90
C ASP A 84 3.46 0.42 15.41
N PHE A 85 3.15 -0.48 14.49
CA PHE A 85 4.15 -1.36 13.85
C PHE A 85 5.19 -0.57 13.06
N ILE A 86 4.75 0.39 12.24
CA ILE A 86 5.62 1.30 11.48
C ILE A 86 6.54 2.06 12.43
N LYS A 87 5.99 2.68 13.48
CA LYS A 87 6.76 3.42 14.51
C LYS A 87 7.80 2.55 15.20
N LYS A 88 7.42 1.34 15.63
CA LYS A 88 8.32 0.41 16.32
C LYS A 88 9.45 -0.11 15.43
N THR A 89 9.20 -0.24 14.14
CA THR A 89 10.18 -0.84 13.22
C THR A 89 11.02 0.17 12.46
N GLY A 90 10.62 1.45 12.41
CA GLY A 90 11.27 2.49 11.61
C GLY A 90 11.07 2.31 10.11
N ARG A 91 10.12 1.48 9.69
CA ARG A 91 9.76 1.31 8.27
C ARG A 91 9.02 2.54 7.76
N ARG A 92 9.10 2.80 6.46
CA ARG A 92 8.18 3.72 5.78
C ARG A 92 6.89 2.98 5.43
N GLY A 93 5.75 3.60 5.72
CA GLY A 93 4.44 2.98 5.48
C GLY A 93 3.83 3.40 4.16
N PHE A 94 3.13 2.46 3.49
CA PHE A 94 2.24 2.77 2.37
C PHE A 94 0.93 2.02 2.47
N LEU A 95 -0.14 2.64 1.99
CA LEU A 95 -1.38 1.96 1.65
C LEU A 95 -1.44 1.79 0.13
N ALA A 96 -1.32 0.55 -0.34
CA ALA A 96 -1.58 0.19 -1.72
C ALA A 96 -3.09 -0.02 -1.93
N VAL A 97 -3.68 0.70 -2.89
CA VAL A 97 -5.12 0.56 -3.19
C VAL A 97 -5.36 0.32 -4.65
N GLU A 98 -6.08 -0.75 -4.98
CA GLU A 98 -6.63 -1.00 -6.30
C GLU A 98 -8.11 -0.63 -6.35
N PHE A 99 -8.47 0.28 -7.26
CA PHE A 99 -9.84 0.57 -7.65
C PHE A 99 -10.22 -0.30 -8.85
N ARG A 100 -11.03 -1.33 -8.60
CA ARG A 100 -11.48 -2.26 -9.64
C ARG A 100 -12.50 -1.60 -10.56
N GLY A 101 -12.18 -1.55 -11.85
CA GLY A 101 -13.00 -0.88 -12.86
C GLY A 101 -14.30 -1.62 -13.22
N GLY A 102 -14.34 -2.94 -13.00
CA GLY A 102 -15.42 -3.82 -13.45
C GLY A 102 -15.23 -4.29 -14.89
N ARG A 103 -16.25 -4.96 -15.46
CA ARG A 103 -16.15 -5.59 -16.79
C ARG A 103 -15.80 -4.56 -17.87
N GLY A 104 -14.71 -4.81 -18.61
CA GLY A 104 -14.26 -3.97 -19.73
C GLY A 104 -13.57 -2.67 -19.32
N LYS A 105 -13.39 -2.40 -18.03
CA LYS A 105 -12.67 -1.21 -17.54
C LYS A 105 -11.38 -1.62 -16.85
N GLN A 106 -10.33 -0.84 -17.07
CA GLN A 106 -9.04 -1.08 -16.42
C GLN A 106 -9.14 -0.76 -14.93
N ASN A 107 -8.44 -1.55 -14.12
CA ASN A 107 -8.23 -1.21 -12.71
C ASN A 107 -7.14 -0.15 -12.63
N VAL A 108 -7.24 0.72 -11.63
CA VAL A 108 -6.25 1.76 -11.35
C VAL A 108 -5.75 1.53 -9.93
N ALA A 109 -4.45 1.64 -9.70
CA ALA A 109 -3.89 1.44 -8.38
C ALA A 109 -2.90 2.54 -7.98
N TYR A 110 -2.80 2.79 -6.68
CA TYR A 110 -1.95 3.82 -6.09
C TYR A 110 -1.24 3.30 -4.84
N LEU A 111 -0.06 3.83 -4.54
CA LEU A 111 0.58 3.78 -3.23
C LEU A 111 0.41 5.14 -2.55
N LEU A 112 -0.32 5.18 -1.45
CA LEU A 112 -0.48 6.38 -0.64
C LEU A 112 0.48 6.32 0.57
N PRO A 113 1.33 7.33 0.79
CA PRO A 113 2.14 7.40 2.01
C PRO A 113 1.28 7.32 3.27
N TRP A 114 1.78 6.61 4.29
CA TRP A 114 1.02 6.35 5.51
C TRP A 114 0.69 7.62 6.32
N GLU A 115 1.54 8.64 6.20
CA GLU A 115 1.31 9.95 6.81
C GLU A 115 0.08 10.62 6.19
N LYS A 116 -0.05 10.57 4.85
CA LYS A 116 -1.24 11.06 4.14
C LYS A 116 -2.50 10.28 4.49
N LEU A 117 -2.39 8.96 4.67
CA LEU A 117 -3.52 8.15 5.15
C LEU A 117 -4.04 8.64 6.51
N GLN A 118 -3.14 8.93 7.45
CA GLN A 118 -3.50 9.45 8.78
C GLN A 118 -4.14 10.84 8.68
N GLU A 119 -3.56 11.76 7.89
CA GLU A 119 -4.15 13.08 7.61
C GLU A 119 -5.59 12.94 7.07
N PHE A 120 -5.84 12.06 6.11
CA PHE A 120 -7.19 11.85 5.58
C PHE A 120 -8.15 11.26 6.61
N ARG A 121 -7.68 10.34 7.47
CA ARG A 121 -8.52 9.71 8.50
C ARG A 121 -9.02 10.70 9.53
N GLU A 122 -8.21 11.69 9.88
CA GLU A 122 -8.60 12.74 10.82
C GLU A 122 -9.65 13.69 10.24
N ASN A 123 -9.66 13.87 8.92
CA ASN A 123 -10.45 14.92 8.25
C ASN A 123 -11.66 14.39 7.45
N SER A 124 -11.79 13.08 7.23
CA SER A 124 -12.83 12.51 6.35
C SER A 124 -13.20 11.07 6.74
N PRO A 125 -14.44 10.60 6.48
CA PRO A 125 -14.82 9.19 6.67
C PRO A 125 -14.16 8.22 5.65
N GLY A 126 -13.43 8.74 4.67
CA GLY A 126 -12.75 7.91 3.66
C GLY A 126 -12.05 8.73 2.58
N ILE A 127 -11.34 8.05 1.69
CA ILE A 127 -10.49 8.65 0.65
C ILE A 127 -11.08 8.35 -0.72
N SER A 128 -11.37 9.38 -1.51
CA SER A 128 -11.87 9.18 -2.88
C SER A 128 -10.73 8.77 -3.81
N ARG A 129 -11.07 8.13 -4.93
CA ARG A 129 -10.10 7.79 -5.97
C ARG A 129 -9.33 9.02 -6.48
N GLU A 130 -9.95 10.20 -6.49
CA GLU A 130 -9.30 11.43 -6.91
C GLU A 130 -8.24 11.86 -5.89
N ASP A 131 -8.54 11.76 -4.60
CA ASP A 131 -7.60 12.10 -3.54
C ASP A 131 -6.36 11.20 -3.55
N PHE A 132 -6.49 9.93 -3.97
CA PHE A 132 -5.34 9.02 -4.15
C PHE A 132 -4.32 9.47 -5.20
N LYS A 133 -4.64 10.45 -6.05
CA LYS A 133 -3.68 11.03 -7.00
C LYS A 133 -2.56 11.83 -6.34
N CYS A 134 -2.69 12.18 -5.06
CA CYS A 134 -1.57 12.72 -4.28
C CYS A 134 -0.56 11.63 -3.87
N GLY A 135 -0.88 10.35 -4.09
CA GLY A 135 0.04 9.23 -3.96
C GLY A 135 0.77 8.92 -5.26
N ILE A 136 1.39 7.75 -5.30
CA ILE A 136 2.17 7.26 -6.43
C ILE A 136 1.30 6.30 -7.25
N GLU A 137 1.06 6.62 -8.52
CA GLU A 137 0.31 5.73 -9.40
C GLU A 137 1.11 4.47 -9.76
N LEU A 138 0.50 3.30 -9.54
CA LEU A 138 0.97 2.02 -10.08
C LEU A 138 0.39 1.88 -11.49
N LYS A 139 1.19 2.21 -12.50
CA LYS A 139 0.72 2.21 -13.90
C LYS A 139 0.52 0.79 -14.40
N ARG A 140 -0.53 0.55 -15.19
CA ARG A 140 -0.68 -0.74 -15.88
C ARG A 140 0.07 -0.77 -17.20
N SER A 141 0.81 -1.85 -17.43
CA SER A 141 1.47 -2.15 -18.70
C SER A 141 1.45 -3.66 -18.93
N SER A 142 1.00 -4.09 -20.12
CA SER A 142 0.97 -5.51 -20.53
C SER A 142 0.35 -6.47 -19.50
N GLY A 143 -0.62 -6.01 -18.71
CA GLY A 143 -1.31 -6.83 -17.70
C GLY A 143 -0.68 -6.82 -16.30
N CYS A 144 0.44 -6.12 -16.10
CA CYS A 144 1.13 -5.98 -14.82
C CYS A 144 1.13 -4.52 -14.35
N TYR A 145 1.39 -4.31 -13.05
CA TYR A 145 1.66 -2.99 -12.49
C TYR A 145 3.14 -2.65 -12.63
N ILE A 146 3.43 -1.36 -12.87
CA ILE A 146 4.78 -0.80 -12.95
C ILE A 146 4.88 0.37 -11.96
N LEU A 147 5.92 0.32 -11.13
CA LEU A 147 6.36 1.41 -10.29
C LEU A 147 7.54 2.10 -10.97
N ASN A 148 7.36 3.35 -11.38
CA ASN A 148 8.44 4.10 -12.00
C ASN A 148 9.37 4.69 -10.94
N ASP A 149 8.83 5.38 -9.95
CA ASP A 149 9.58 6.00 -8.87
C ASP A 149 8.75 5.92 -7.58
N LEU A 150 9.42 5.70 -6.45
CA LEU A 150 8.79 5.68 -5.14
C LEU A 150 8.85 7.07 -4.46
N TYR A 151 9.75 7.95 -4.91
CA TYR A 151 9.93 9.30 -4.37
C TYR A 151 10.09 10.32 -5.49
N PRO A 152 9.03 10.54 -6.30
CA PRO A 152 9.08 11.61 -7.29
C PRO A 152 9.25 12.95 -6.56
N LYS A 153 10.10 13.84 -7.10
CA LYS A 153 10.42 15.16 -6.52
C LYS A 153 9.20 16.04 -6.22
N GLU A 154 8.08 15.75 -6.86
CA GLU A 154 6.79 16.44 -6.69
C GLU A 154 6.05 16.03 -5.40
N LEU A 155 6.48 14.93 -4.76
CA LEU A 155 5.94 14.38 -3.52
C LEU A 155 6.98 14.46 -2.37
N ASP A 156 7.88 15.46 -2.37
CA ASP A 156 8.86 15.68 -1.32
C ASP A 156 8.18 15.91 0.04
N ILE A 157 7.77 14.81 0.67
CA ILE A 157 7.47 14.67 2.09
C ILE A 157 8.79 14.24 2.72
N LEU A 158 9.60 15.24 3.07
CA LEU A 158 10.71 15.14 4.01
C LEU A 158 10.34 15.96 5.25
#